data_AF-A0A5R9GIH7-F1
#
_entry.id   AF-A0A5R9GIH7-F1
#
_cell.length_a   1.000
_cell.length_b   1.000
_cell.length_c   1.000
_cell.angle_alpha   90.00
_cell.angle_beta   90.00
_cell.angle_gamma   90.00
#
_symmetry.space_group_name_H-M   'P 1'
#
loop_
_entity.id
_entity.type
_entity.pdbx_description
1 polymer ?
#
loop_
_entity_poly.entity_id
_entity_poly.type
_entity_poly.pdbx_seq_one_letter_code
_entity_poly.pdbx_strand_id
1 'polypeptide(L)'
;MKLRKLLKKLNDYLYEEEYKRHDRDEGLSRVLKKLKKKELKLQEEIAGEMDEGERRLLEQELKIVHSQREKGVRLLAEARGKSWEKRE
;
A
#
# COMPACT_ATOMS: atom_id res chain seq x y z
N MET A 1 -32.50 17.93 19.85
CA MET A 1 -32.12 17.14 18.65
C MET A 1 -33.11 15.99 18.49
N LYS A 2 -33.52 15.63 17.27
CA LYS A 2 -34.45 14.49 17.05
C LYS A 2 -33.72 13.15 17.29
N LEU A 3 -34.40 12.14 17.84
CA LEU A 3 -33.85 10.81 18.19
C LEU A 3 -32.99 10.17 17.09
N ARG A 4 -33.40 10.26 15.82
CA ARG A 4 -32.61 9.75 14.68
C ARG A 4 -31.20 10.35 14.58
N LYS A 5 -31.02 11.63 14.93
CA LYS A 5 -29.70 12.27 14.93
C LYS A 5 -28.81 11.75 16.06
N LEU A 6 -29.40 11.39 17.21
CA LEU A 6 -28.67 10.80 18.33
C LEU A 6 -28.23 9.37 18.01
N LEU A 7 -29.12 8.56 17.44
CA LEU A 7 -28.79 7.20 17.00
C LEU A 7 -27.69 7.18 15.93
N LYS A 8 -27.73 8.11 14.97
CA LYS A 8 -26.66 8.27 14.00
C LYS A 8 -25.32 8.60 14.67
N LYS A 9 -25.29 9.58 15.58
CA LYS A 9 -24.07 9.93 16.32
C LYS A 9 -23.52 8.76 17.16
N LEU A 10 -24.40 7.99 17.79
CA LEU A 10 -23.99 6.81 18.57
C LEU A 10 -23.38 5.75 17.65
N ASN A 11 -24.01 5.48 16.51
CA ASN A 11 -23.49 4.57 15.50
C ASN A 11 -22.10 5.04 15.00
N ASP A 12 -21.98 6.32 14.63
CA ASP A 12 -20.72 6.90 14.18
C ASP A 12 -19.63 6.79 15.26
N TYR A 13 -19.99 6.93 16.55
CA TYR A 13 -19.05 6.78 17.68
C TYR A 13 -18.63 5.32 17.91
N LEU A 14 -19.59 4.38 17.83
CA LEU A 14 -19.33 2.95 18.02
C LEU A 14 -18.46 2.36 16.91
N TYR A 15 -18.59 2.87 15.68
CA TYR A 15 -17.90 2.37 14.49
C TYR A 15 -16.74 3.25 14.02
N GLU A 16 -16.37 4.30 14.76
CA GLU A 16 -15.36 5.28 14.37
C GLU A 16 -13.99 4.61 14.10
N GLU A 17 -13.62 3.62 14.91
CA GLU A 17 -12.36 2.88 14.74
C GLU A 17 -12.36 2.02 13.48
N GLU A 18 -13.49 1.43 13.12
CA GLU A 18 -13.63 0.60 11.92
C GLU A 18 -13.56 1.45 10.66
N TYR A 19 -14.19 2.64 10.65
CA TYR A 19 -14.04 3.61 9.57
C TYR A 19 -12.59 4.08 9.44
N LYS A 20 -11.93 4.42 10.55
CA LYS A 20 -10.51 4.83 10.55
C LYS A 20 -9.60 3.71 10.05
N ARG A 21 -9.88 2.44 10.38
CA ARG A 21 -9.17 1.27 9.86
C ARG A 21 -9.39 1.10 8.36
N HIS A 22 -10.64 1.18 7.90
CA HIS A 22 -10.99 1.07 6.49
C HIS A 22 -10.31 2.14 5.63
N ASP A 23 -10.32 3.41 6.06
CA ASP A 23 -9.67 4.50 5.34
C ASP A 23 -8.15 4.33 5.27
N ARG A 24 -7.52 3.85 6.35
CA ARG A 24 -6.09 3.52 6.37
C ARG A 24 -5.76 2.39 5.39
N ASP A 25 -6.58 1.34 5.37
CA ASP A 25 -6.44 0.20 4.46
C ASP A 25 -6.56 0.62 2.99
N GLU A 26 -7.55 1.45 2.66
CA GLU A 26 -7.70 2.00 1.32
C GLU A 26 -6.50 2.86 0.92
N GLY A 27 -6.07 3.75 1.82
CA GLY A 27 -4.91 4.61 1.62
C GLY A 27 -3.65 3.79 1.31
N LEU A 28 -3.36 2.79 2.15
CA LEU A 28 -2.22 1.88 1.96
C LEU A 28 -2.35 1.09 0.64
N SER A 29 -3.53 0.57 0.32
CA SER A 29 -3.76 -0.14 -0.94
C SER A 29 -3.49 0.74 -2.17
N ARG A 30 -3.89 2.02 -2.13
CA ARG A 30 -3.60 2.99 -3.21
C ARG A 30 -2.10 3.26 -3.34
N VAL A 31 -1.37 3.41 -2.23
CA VAL A 31 0.09 3.56 -2.24
C VAL A 31 0.78 2.33 -2.82
N LEU A 32 0.38 1.12 -2.42
CA LEU A 32 0.93 -0.13 -2.95
C LEU A 32 0.71 -0.29 -4.46
N LYS A 33 -0.45 0.13 -4.98
CA LYS A 33 -0.70 0.18 -6.43
C LYS A 33 0.25 1.12 -7.15
N LYS A 34 0.56 2.27 -6.56
CA LYS A 34 1.55 3.23 -7.13
C LYS A 34 2.97 2.65 -7.10
N LEU A 35 3.36 2.02 -5.99
CA LEU A 35 4.67 1.36 -5.88
C LEU A 35 4.82 0.24 -6.92
N LYS A 36 3.79 -0.61 -7.12
CA LYS A 36 3.81 -1.63 -8.18
C LYS A 36 4.00 -1.02 -9.57
N LYS A 37 3.32 0.08 -9.89
CA LYS A 37 3.51 0.78 -11.16
C LYS A 37 4.94 1.33 -11.31
N LYS A 38 5.54 1.81 -10.20
CA LYS A 38 6.91 2.29 -10.20
C LYS A 38 7.92 1.16 -10.42
N GLU A 39 7.72 -0.01 -9.82
CA GLU A 39 8.55 -1.19 -10.10
C GLU A 39 8.55 -1.56 -11.59
N LEU A 40 7.36 -1.62 -12.20
CA LEU A 40 7.25 -1.96 -13.63
C LEU A 40 7.98 -0.95 -14.51
N LYS A 41 7.85 0.34 -14.22
CA LYS A 41 8.59 1.39 -14.94
C LYS A 41 10.09 1.27 -14.78
N LEU A 42 10.58 1.05 -13.55
CA LEU A 42 12.01 0.87 -13.30
C LEU A 42 12.54 -0.37 -14.04
N GLN A 43 11.77 -1.47 -14.12
CA GLN A 43 12.13 -2.64 -14.90
C GLN A 43 12.23 -2.34 -16.41
N GLU A 44 11.29 -1.56 -16.94
CA GLU A 44 11.31 -1.10 -18.34
C GLU A 44 12.52 -0.18 -18.61
N GLU A 45 12.83 0.74 -17.70
CA GLU A 45 13.97 1.66 -17.79
C GLU A 45 15.31 0.89 -17.74
N ILE A 46 15.46 -0.05 -16.80
CA ILE A 46 16.65 -0.92 -16.69
C ILE A 46 16.88 -1.71 -17.98
N ALA A 47 15.82 -2.20 -18.61
CA ALA A 47 15.92 -3.00 -19.83
C ALA A 47 16.41 -2.16 -21.04
N GLY A 48 16.11 -0.86 -21.06
CA GLY A 48 16.54 0.07 -22.10
C GLY A 48 17.86 0.78 -21.82
N GLU A 49 18.32 0.79 -20.57
CA GLU A 49 19.53 1.52 -20.17
C GLU A 49 20.79 0.80 -20.64
N MET A 50 21.69 1.50 -21.33
CA MET A 50 22.95 0.96 -21.86
C MET A 50 24.16 1.37 -21.01
N ASP A 51 24.04 2.45 -20.24
CA ASP A 51 25.06 2.88 -19.29
C ASP A 51 25.04 2.00 -18.03
N GLU A 52 26.18 1.39 -17.69
CA GLU A 52 26.25 0.51 -16.53
C GLU A 52 26.10 1.25 -15.20
N GLY A 53 26.52 2.51 -15.13
CA GLY A 53 26.37 3.35 -13.93
C GLY A 53 24.90 3.60 -13.64
N GLU A 54 24.18 4.08 -14.66
CA GLU A 54 22.77 4.43 -14.51
C GLU A 54 21.89 3.20 -14.35
N ARG A 55 22.22 2.09 -15.03
CA ARG A 55 21.55 0.81 -14.81
C ARG A 55 21.67 0.37 -13.35
N ARG A 56 22.85 0.48 -12.73
CA ARG A 56 23.05 0.12 -11.31
C ARG A 56 22.25 1.02 -10.37
N LEU A 57 22.12 2.31 -10.67
CA LEU A 57 21.30 3.22 -9.86
C LEU A 57 19.81 2.84 -9.93
N LEU A 58 19.31 2.56 -11.14
CA LEU A 58 17.92 2.12 -11.34
C LEU A 58 17.65 0.78 -10.64
N GLU A 59 18.58 -0.18 -10.68
CA GLU A 59 18.47 -1.45 -9.96
C GLU A 59 18.43 -1.26 -8.43
N GLN A 60 19.24 -0.35 -7.89
CA GLN A 60 19.18 -0.01 -6.46
C GLN A 60 17.84 0.61 -6.08
N GLU A 61 17.34 1.53 -6.90
CA GLU A 61 16.03 2.14 -6.68
C GLU A 61 14.92 1.08 -6.75
N LEU A 62 14.95 0.18 -7.73
CA LEU A 62 14.01 -0.93 -7.86
C LEU A 62 14.01 -1.80 -6.60
N LYS A 63 15.18 -2.14 -6.06
CA LYS A 63 15.31 -2.93 -4.83
C LYS A 63 14.67 -2.23 -3.63
N ILE A 64 14.86 -0.91 -3.50
CA ILE A 64 14.26 -0.12 -2.42
C ILE A 64 12.74 -0.13 -2.58
N VAL A 65 12.23 0.22 -3.76
CA VAL A 65 10.79 0.26 -4.04
C VAL A 65 10.14 -1.10 -3.77
N HIS A 66 10.80 -2.18 -4.19
CA HIS A 66 10.33 -3.55 -3.96
C HIS A 66 10.25 -3.91 -2.48
N SER A 67 11.31 -3.66 -1.72
CA SER A 67 11.33 -3.92 -0.29
C SER A 67 10.23 -3.14 0.44
N GLN A 68 10.00 -1.88 0.07
CA GLN A 68 8.95 -1.07 0.68
C GLN A 68 7.54 -1.57 0.29
N ARG A 69 7.35 -2.00 -0.96
CA ARG A 69 6.08 -2.59 -1.39
C ARG A 69 5.79 -3.90 -0.64
N GLU A 70 6.76 -4.80 -0.50
CA GLU A 70 6.61 -6.04 0.27
C GLU A 70 6.20 -5.76 1.71
N LYS A 71 6.90 -4.82 2.39
CA LYS A 71 6.56 -4.40 3.75
C LYS A 71 5.12 -3.91 3.85
N GLY A 72 4.70 -3.04 2.93
CA GLY A 72 3.33 -2.53 2.94
C GLY A 72 2.28 -3.59 2.61
N VAL A 73 2.59 -4.58 1.76
CA VAL A 73 1.70 -5.73 1.51
C VAL A 73 1.50 -6.56 2.77
N ARG A 74 2.56 -6.80 3.55
CA ARG A 74 2.46 -7.50 4.85
C ARG A 74 1.58 -6.74 5.83
N LEU A 75 1.84 -5.43 5.99
CA LEU A 75 1.01 -4.55 6.83
C LEU A 75 -0.46 -4.56 6.42
N LEU A 76 -0.76 -4.54 5.12
CA LEU A 76 -2.14 -4.59 4.63
C LEU A 76 -2.80 -5.96 4.86
N ALA A 77 -2.03 -7.06 4.80
CA ALA A 77 -2.54 -8.39 5.10
C ALA A 77 -2.88 -8.53 6.59
N GLU A 78 -1.97 -8.08 7.47
CA GLU A 78 -2.16 -8.03 8.92
C GLU A 78 -3.38 -7.19 9.30
N ALA A 79 -3.51 -5.98 8.73
CA ALA A 79 -4.65 -5.10 8.99
C ALA A 79 -6.00 -5.72 8.59
N ARG A 80 -6.00 -6.59 7.58
CA ARG A 80 -7.19 -7.30 7.08
C ARG A 80 -7.42 -8.67 7.73
N GLY A 81 -6.58 -9.07 8.68
CA GLY A 81 -6.65 -10.38 9.33
C GLY A 81 -6.39 -11.55 8.37
N LYS A 82 -5.63 -11.35 7.29
CA LYS A 82 -5.26 -12.40 6.32
C LYS A 82 -3.81 -12.84 6.54
N SER A 83 -3.55 -14.15 6.50
CA SER A 83 -2.18 -14.69 6.47
C SER A 83 -1.51 -14.30 5.14
N TRP A 84 -0.29 -13.73 5.22
CA TRP A 84 0.51 -13.43 4.03
C TRP A 84 1.48 -14.58 3.75
N GLU A 85 1.34 -15.22 2.60
CA GLU A 85 2.32 -16.16 2.06
C GLU A 85 3.15 -15.47 0.98
N LYS A 86 4.49 -15.55 1.12
CA LYS A 86 5.43 -15.05 0.12
C LYS A 86 5.27 -15.90 -1.15
N ARG A 87 4.88 -15.29 -2.27
CA ARG A 87 5.00 -15.94 -3.59
C ARG A 87 6.34 -15.54 -4.18
N GLU A 88 7.21 -16.55 -4.31
CA GLU A 88 8.52 -16.50 -4.97
C GLU A 88 8.40 -16.18 -6.47
#